data_AF-A0A2G2XKM2-F1
#
_entry.id   AF-A0A2G2XKM2-F1
#
_cell.length_a   1.000
_cell.length_b   1.000
_cell.length_c   1.000
_cell.angle_alpha   90.00
_cell.angle_beta   90.00
_cell.angle_gamma   90.00
#
_symmetry.space_group_name_H-M   'P 1'
#
loop_
_entity.id
_entity.type
_entity.pdbx_description
1 polymer ?
#
loop_
_entity_poly.entity_id
_entity_poly.type
_entity_poly.pdbx_seq_one_letter_code
_entity_poly.pdbx_strand_id
1 'polypeptide(L)'
;MVALKYPPCELGCDCVGNACKLAGDTIPYEWPELIGVEIMKAKVTVETTNPNVTGVPLDSKCIRIENICCNRVWLCPDDNGLIKEKPVVG
;
A
#
# COMPACT_ATOMS: atom_id res chain seq x y z
N MET A 1 12.48 -19.64 -12.61
CA MET A 1 12.86 -18.62 -11.61
C MET A 1 11.93 -17.44 -11.83
N VAL A 2 10.87 -17.31 -11.03
CA VAL A 2 10.00 -16.14 -11.10
C VAL A 2 10.75 -15.04 -10.37
N ALA A 3 11.30 -14.08 -11.12
CA ALA A 3 11.79 -12.85 -10.51
C ALA A 3 10.58 -12.20 -9.83
N LEU A 4 10.52 -12.27 -8.50
CA LEU A 4 9.58 -11.47 -7.74
C LEU A 4 9.94 -10.02 -8.06
N LYS A 5 9.19 -9.41 -8.97
CA LYS A 5 9.20 -7.99 -9.33
C LYS A 5 8.64 -7.16 -8.17
N TYR A 6 9.05 -7.52 -6.95
CA TYR A 6 8.74 -6.80 -5.75
C TYR A 6 9.72 -5.62 -5.71
N PRO A 7 9.26 -4.37 -5.61
CA PRO A 7 10.17 -3.26 -5.36
C PRO A 7 11.01 -3.62 -4.13
N PRO A 8 12.35 -3.52 -4.20
CA PRO A 8 13.17 -3.78 -3.03
C PRO A 8 12.73 -2.80 -1.93
N CYS A 9 12.49 -3.30 -0.72
CA CYS A 9 12.22 -2.43 0.42
C CYS A 9 13.46 -1.55 0.62
N GLU A 10 13.34 -0.25 0.36
CA GLU A 10 14.55 0.56 0.10
C GLU A 10 15.45 0.68 1.33
N LEU A 11 14.91 0.58 2.54
CA LEU A 11 15.62 0.40 3.80
C LEU A 11 14.59 -0.11 4.82
N GLY A 12 14.97 -0.99 5.75
CA GLY A 12 14.07 -1.52 6.79
C GLY A 12 13.46 -0.37 7.59
N CYS A 13 12.15 -0.15 7.41
CA CYS A 13 11.35 0.82 8.18
C CYS A 13 10.66 0.09 9.31
N ASP A 14 10.57 0.76 10.45
CA ASP A 14 9.87 0.35 11.67
C ASP A 14 8.58 1.16 11.89
N CYS A 15 8.11 1.79 10.81
CA CYS A 15 7.04 2.77 10.74
C CYS A 15 5.88 2.28 9.88
N VAL A 16 4.63 2.65 10.21
CA VAL A 16 3.45 2.30 9.40
C VAL A 16 2.55 3.52 9.24
N GLY A 17 2.02 3.72 8.04
CA GLY A 17 1.08 4.80 7.75
C GLY A 17 1.63 6.17 8.09
N ASN A 18 0.84 7.00 8.79
CA ASN A 18 1.26 8.36 9.13
C ASN A 18 2.48 8.42 10.08
N ALA A 19 2.87 7.32 10.74
CA ALA A 19 4.10 7.29 11.52
C ALA A 19 5.37 7.39 10.65
N CYS A 20 5.26 7.10 9.35
CA CYS A 20 6.35 7.26 8.38
C CYS A 20 6.54 8.72 7.93
N LYS A 21 5.61 9.64 8.26
CA LYS A 21 5.64 11.03 7.78
C LYS A 21 6.82 11.80 8.34
N LEU A 22 7.52 12.53 7.48
CA LEU A 22 8.49 13.53 7.87
C LEU A 22 7.81 14.89 8.09
N ALA A 23 8.43 15.74 8.91
CA ALA A 23 7.91 17.08 9.18
C ALA A 23 7.88 17.91 7.89
N GLY A 24 6.69 18.34 7.48
CA GLY A 24 6.48 19.09 6.24
C GLY A 24 6.01 18.25 5.05
N ASP A 25 5.89 16.92 5.19
CA ASP A 25 5.34 16.08 4.14
C ASP A 25 3.86 16.39 3.89
N THR A 26 3.54 16.66 2.63
CA THR A 26 2.17 16.84 2.15
C THR A 26 1.63 15.61 1.42
N ILE A 27 2.49 14.61 1.17
CA ILE A 27 2.11 13.35 0.53
C ILE A 27 1.34 12.43 1.51
N PRO A 28 0.35 11.66 1.02
CA PRO A 28 -0.39 10.73 1.85
C PRO A 28 0.41 9.46 2.15
N TYR A 29 0.21 8.93 3.35
CA TYR A 29 0.73 7.64 3.79
C TYR A 29 -0.39 6.67 4.19
N GLU A 30 -1.64 7.14 4.18
CA GLU A 30 -2.84 6.36 4.45
C GLU A 30 -3.96 6.87 3.54
N TRP A 31 -4.86 5.97 3.13
CA TRP A 31 -5.95 6.27 2.19
C TRP A 31 -7.31 5.74 2.68
N PRO A 32 -7.85 6.25 3.79
CA PRO A 32 -9.14 5.80 4.33
C PRO A 32 -10.31 5.92 3.34
N GLU A 33 -10.26 6.88 2.41
CA GLU A 33 -11.26 7.11 1.37
C GLU A 33 -11.30 6.03 0.29
N LEU A 34 -10.29 5.15 0.23
CA LEU A 34 -10.24 4.06 -0.75
C LEU A 34 -11.03 2.82 -0.33
N ILE A 35 -11.54 2.74 0.91
CA ILE A 35 -12.44 1.65 1.31
C ILE A 35 -13.68 1.65 0.40
N GLY A 36 -14.01 0.49 -0.17
CA GLY A 36 -15.10 0.31 -1.14
C GLY A 36 -14.73 0.68 -2.58
N VAL A 37 -13.50 1.13 -2.86
CA VAL A 37 -13.01 1.40 -4.22
C VAL A 37 -12.49 0.11 -4.85
N GLU A 38 -12.67 -0.05 -6.17
CA GLU A 38 -12.12 -1.17 -6.93
C GLU A 38 -10.58 -1.20 -6.84
N ILE A 39 -9.99 -2.39 -6.67
CA ILE A 39 -8.58 -2.57 -6.31
C ILE A 39 -7.59 -1.95 -7.30
N MET A 40 -7.82 -2.05 -8.60
CA MET A 40 -6.92 -1.48 -9.60
C MET A 40 -7.04 0.04 -9.65
N LYS A 41 -8.25 0.58 -9.47
CA LYS A 41 -8.46 2.02 -9.28
C LYS A 41 -7.77 2.52 -8.00
N ALA A 42 -7.86 1.78 -6.90
CA ALA A 42 -7.16 2.11 -5.66
C ALA A 42 -5.64 2.12 -5.84
N LYS A 43 -5.08 1.14 -6.56
CA LYS A 43 -3.66 1.11 -6.93
C LYS A 43 -3.23 2.36 -7.67
N VAL A 44 -3.96 2.74 -8.71
CA VAL A 44 -3.66 3.95 -9.49
C VAL A 44 -3.70 5.20 -8.60
N THR A 45 -4.70 5.33 -7.72
CA THR A 45 -4.79 6.46 -6.80
C THR A 45 -3.59 6.52 -5.84
N VAL A 46 -3.21 5.39 -5.23
CA VAL A 46 -2.06 5.30 -4.32
C VAL A 46 -0.77 5.77 -5.02
N GLU A 47 -0.47 5.20 -6.19
CA GLU A 47 0.78 5.50 -6.90
C GLU A 47 0.81 6.91 -7.51
N THR A 48 -0.37 7.47 -7.82
CA THR A 48 -0.47 8.85 -8.32
C THR A 48 -0.33 9.87 -7.18
N THR A 49 -0.90 9.59 -6.00
CA THR A 49 -0.91 10.52 -4.87
C THR A 49 0.36 10.44 -4.03
N ASN A 50 1.03 9.29 -3.99
CA ASN A 50 2.36 9.11 -3.43
C ASN A 50 3.26 8.33 -4.41
N PRO A 51 4.04 9.04 -5.24
CA PRO A 51 4.94 8.41 -6.21
C PRO A 51 6.10 7.61 -5.60
N ASN A 52 6.32 7.70 -4.28
CA ASN A 52 7.39 7.00 -3.57
C ASN A 52 6.99 5.58 -3.15
N VAL A 53 5.72 5.19 -3.33
CA VAL A 53 5.22 3.87 -2.94
C VAL A 53 4.68 3.09 -4.13
N THR A 54 4.68 1.77 -4.00
CA THR A 54 4.01 0.85 -4.91
C THR A 54 2.78 0.26 -4.22
N GLY A 55 1.62 0.39 -4.86
CA GLY A 55 0.40 -0.31 -4.43
C GLY A 55 0.49 -1.78 -4.84
N VAL A 56 0.37 -2.70 -3.88
CA VAL A 56 0.45 -4.15 -4.13
C VAL A 56 -0.92 -4.79 -3.94
N PRO A 57 -1.61 -5.15 -5.02
CA PRO A 57 -2.88 -5.87 -4.96
C PRO A 57 -2.70 -7.26 -4.34
N LEU A 58 -3.55 -7.58 -3.37
CA LEU A 58 -3.66 -8.91 -2.78
C LEU A 58 -4.92 -9.63 -3.27
N ASP A 59 -5.03 -10.91 -2.95
CA ASP A 59 -6.29 -11.64 -3.05
C ASP A 59 -7.24 -11.29 -1.88
N SER A 60 -8.48 -11.78 -1.93
CA SER A 60 -9.48 -11.48 -0.90
C SER A 60 -9.16 -12.05 0.48
N LYS A 61 -8.17 -12.95 0.59
CA LYS A 61 -7.67 -13.47 1.88
C LYS A 61 -6.65 -12.53 2.51
N CYS A 62 -6.08 -11.62 1.73
CA CYS A 62 -5.12 -10.61 2.16
C CYS A 62 -3.89 -11.17 2.88
N ILE A 63 -3.50 -12.40 2.52
CA ILE A 63 -2.32 -13.07 3.06
C ILE A 63 -1.08 -12.37 2.46
N ARG A 64 -0.20 -11.88 3.34
CA ARG A 64 0.97 -11.09 3.00
C ARG A 64 2.12 -11.39 3.94
N ILE A 65 3.33 -11.05 3.51
CA ILE A 65 4.51 -11.08 4.38
C ILE A 65 4.43 -9.95 5.42
N GLU A 66 4.94 -10.19 6.63
CA GLU A 66 4.84 -9.25 7.76
C GLU A 66 6.03 -8.27 7.85
N ASN A 67 6.90 -8.22 6.85
CA ASN A 67 7.94 -7.19 6.81
C ASN A 67 7.30 -5.80 6.61
N ILE A 68 8.01 -4.74 6.99
CA ILE A 68 7.53 -3.36 6.83
C ILE A 68 8.42 -2.63 5.81
N CYS A 69 7.81 -1.97 4.84
CA CYS A 69 8.49 -1.27 3.76
C CYS A 69 7.85 0.11 3.48
N CYS A 70 8.64 1.19 3.63
CA CYS A 70 8.20 2.57 3.37
C CYS A 70 7.69 2.81 1.94
N ASN A 71 8.12 1.99 0.98
CA ASN A 71 7.79 2.13 -0.43
C ASN A 71 6.69 1.17 -0.88
N ARG A 72 5.90 0.63 0.05
CA ARG A 72 4.81 -0.31 -0.24
C ARG A 72 3.52 0.10 0.43
N VAL A 73 2.42 -0.20 -0.24
CA VAL A 73 1.08 -0.17 0.33
C VAL A 73 0.38 -1.47 -0.06
N TRP A 74 -0.05 -2.27 0.91
CA TRP A 74 -0.88 -3.43 0.65
C TRP A 74 -2.32 -3.02 0.34
N LEU A 75 -2.87 -3.55 -0.77
CA LEU A 75 -4.24 -3.32 -1.18
C LEU A 75 -5.02 -4.61 -1.00
N CYS A 76 -5.87 -4.63 0.02
CA CYS A 76 -6.58 -5.81 0.47
C CYS A 76 -8.07 -5.71 0.05
N PRO A 77 -8.52 -6.49 -0.94
CA PRO A 77 -9.91 -6.48 -1.38
C PRO A 77 -10.81 -7.43 -0.57
N ASP A 78 -12.12 -7.24 -0.68
CA ASP A 78 -13.14 -8.25 -0.40
C ASP A 78 -13.34 -9.20 -1.60
N ASP A 79 -14.30 -10.13 -1.47
CA ASP A 79 -14.62 -11.08 -2.55
C ASP A 79 -15.25 -10.43 -3.79
N ASN A 80 -15.64 -9.15 -3.71
CA ASN A 80 -16.14 -8.36 -4.85
C ASN A 80 -15.03 -7.52 -5.51
N GLY A 81 -13.78 -7.62 -5.05
CA GLY A 81 -12.66 -6.83 -5.58
C GLY A 81 -12.63 -5.38 -5.07
N LEU A 82 -13.38 -5.04 -4.03
CA LEU A 82 -13.41 -3.72 -3.41
C LEU A 82 -12.50 -3.69 -2.19
N ILE A 83 -11.75 -2.61 -2.00
CA ILE A 83 -10.87 -2.46 -0.84
C ILE A 83 -11.69 -2.58 0.46
N LYS A 84 -11.29 -3.50 1.34
CA LYS A 84 -11.95 -3.74 2.63
C LYS A 84 -11.16 -3.24 3.84
N GLU A 85 -9.84 -3.10 3.71
CA GLU A 85 -8.95 -2.56 4.74
C GLU A 85 -8.41 -1.21 4.29
N LYS A 86 -8.24 -0.27 5.24
CA LYS A 86 -7.58 1.01 4.96
C LYS A 86 -6.17 0.77 4.40
N PRO A 87 -5.86 1.21 3.17
CA PRO A 87 -4.50 1.15 2.65
C PRO A 87 -3.59 2.07 3.46
N VAL A 88 -2.43 1.53 3.84
CA VAL A 88 -1.39 2.25 4.60
C VAL A 88 -0.01 1.90 4.06
N VAL A 89 0.92 2.84 4.14
CA VAL A 89 2.33 2.58 3.87
C VAL A 89 2.86 1.54 4.87
N GLY A 90 3.52 0.49 4.38
CA GLY A 90 4.02 -0.65 5.15
C GLY A 90 4.24 -1.92 4.33
#